data_AF-A0A661TDL9-F1
#
_entry.id   AF-A0A661TDL9-F1
#
_cell.length_a   1.000
_cell.length_b   1.000
_cell.length_c   1.000
_cell.angle_alpha   90.00
_cell.angle_beta   90.00
_cell.angle_gamma   90.00
#
_symmetry.space_group_name_H-M   'P 1'
#
loop_
_entity.id
_entity.type
_entity.pdbx_description
1 polymer ?
#
loop_
_entity_poly.entity_id
_entity_poly.type
_entity_poly.pdbx_seq_one_letter_code
_entity_poly.pdbx_strand_id
1 'polypeptide(L)'
;GIGSMIVQVVEMLSMGNIFLLLLITGIVSLIIGMGLPTTATYIVMASLTAPAIVDIGGMNNFIVPLMAAHLFCFYFGILADDTPPVGLAAYAAAAIAKSPPIPTGIQGFMYDIRTAILPFMFIFNADLILHNINSWPQGILIFLMACVGNFAFASATQGWFVARNKIWEVPFLLAVTLTLFRPDMISSWIGIPHEQRYWAYPIGLAIFGLVYLMQRPRIPKDVPAQAMA
;
A
#
# COMPACT_ATOMS: atom_id res chain seq x y z
N GLY A 1 26.86 15.95 2.69
CA GLY A 1 27.25 14.55 2.42
C GLY A 1 26.44 14.00 1.26
N ILE A 2 26.68 12.76 0.81
CA ILE A 2 25.91 12.17 -0.31
C ILE A 2 24.41 12.09 0.02
N GLY A 3 24.05 11.73 1.26
CA GLY A 3 22.65 11.68 1.71
C GLY A 3 21.91 13.02 1.59
N SER A 4 22.55 14.14 1.94
CA SER A 4 21.94 15.47 1.82
C SER A 4 21.77 15.91 0.36
N MET A 5 22.63 15.44 -0.56
CA MET A 5 22.46 15.70 -1.99
C MET A 5 21.24 14.98 -2.54
N ILE A 6 20.97 13.76 -2.07
CA ILE A 6 19.80 12.98 -2.48
C ILE A 6 18.51 13.69 -2.05
N VAL A 7 18.46 14.19 -0.82
CA VAL A 7 17.32 15.00 -0.34
C VAL A 7 17.13 16.23 -1.22
N GLN A 8 18.19 17.00 -1.50
CA GLN A 8 18.10 18.19 -2.35
C GLN A 8 17.60 17.88 -3.77
N VAL A 9 18.06 16.78 -4.37
CA VAL A 9 17.58 16.33 -5.70
C VAL A 9 16.11 15.95 -5.63
N VAL A 10 15.71 15.19 -4.61
CA VAL A 10 14.32 14.78 -4.39
C VAL A 10 13.42 15.99 -4.20
N GLU A 11 13.79 16.96 -3.36
CA GLU A 11 13.05 18.19 -3.13
C GLU A 11 12.94 19.05 -4.39
N MET A 12 14.05 19.24 -5.11
CA MET A 12 14.10 19.99 -6.36
C MET A 12 13.18 19.38 -7.42
N LEU A 13 13.24 18.06 -7.61
CA LEU A 13 12.41 17.33 -8.57
C LEU A 13 10.94 17.28 -8.15
N SER A 14 10.66 17.31 -6.84
CA SER A 14 9.29 17.31 -6.33
C SER A 14 8.60 18.65 -6.51
N MET A 15 9.36 19.73 -6.69
CA MET A 15 8.85 21.09 -6.90
C MET A 15 7.86 21.53 -5.81
N GLY A 16 8.06 21.04 -4.57
CA GLY A 16 7.15 21.27 -3.44
C GLY A 16 5.88 20.42 -3.45
N ASN A 17 5.66 19.51 -4.40
CA ASN A 17 4.50 18.62 -4.42
C ASN A 17 4.76 17.35 -3.59
N ILE A 18 3.93 17.12 -2.56
CA ILE A 18 4.06 15.97 -1.66
C ILE A 18 3.89 14.61 -2.37
N PHE A 19 3.01 14.51 -3.37
CA PHE A 19 2.81 13.25 -4.10
C PHE A 19 4.05 12.87 -4.90
N LEU A 20 4.66 13.84 -5.58
CA LEU A 20 5.92 13.64 -6.30
C LEU A 20 7.04 13.31 -5.33
N LEU A 21 7.11 13.99 -4.19
CA LEU A 21 8.07 13.69 -3.13
C LEU A 21 8.02 12.24 -2.71
N LEU A 22 6.84 11.75 -2.31
CA LEU A 22 6.67 10.37 -1.87
C LEU A 22 7.03 9.37 -2.98
N LEU A 23 6.62 9.64 -4.23
CA LEU A 23 6.94 8.77 -5.37
C LEU A 23 8.45 8.67 -5.61
N ILE A 24 9.13 9.81 -5.68
CA ILE A 24 10.57 9.89 -5.93
C ILE A 24 11.32 9.28 -4.74
N THR A 25 10.94 9.61 -3.50
CA THR A 25 11.53 9.03 -2.29
C THR A 25 11.38 7.51 -2.27
N GLY A 26 10.22 6.97 -2.63
CA GLY A 26 10.00 5.53 -2.72
C GLY A 26 10.94 4.86 -3.72
N ILE A 27 11.05 5.43 -4.94
CA ILE A 27 11.97 4.92 -5.98
C ILE A 27 13.43 4.98 -5.50
N VAL A 28 13.85 6.10 -4.94
CA VAL A 28 15.21 6.30 -4.41
C VAL A 28 15.49 5.31 -3.27
N SER A 29 14.52 5.07 -2.39
CA SER A 29 14.63 4.09 -1.30
C SER A 29 14.83 2.67 -1.84
N LEU A 30 14.11 2.29 -2.90
CA LEU A 30 14.29 0.97 -3.54
C LEU A 30 15.69 0.85 -4.14
N ILE A 31 16.18 1.89 -4.81
CA ILE A 31 17.50 1.87 -5.45
C ILE A 31 18.62 1.76 -4.40
N ILE A 32 18.57 2.60 -3.37
CA ILE A 32 19.59 2.62 -2.30
C ILE A 32 19.53 1.34 -1.47
N GLY A 33 18.32 0.86 -1.18
CA GLY A 33 18.10 -0.29 -0.33
C GLY A 33 18.65 -1.59 -0.91
N MET A 34 18.77 -1.73 -2.23
CA MET A 34 19.40 -2.91 -2.84
C MET A 34 20.90 -3.06 -2.49
N GLY A 35 21.56 -1.99 -2.01
CA GLY A 35 22.97 -2.02 -1.65
C GLY A 35 23.26 -2.17 -0.15
N LEU A 36 22.22 -2.18 0.70
CA LEU A 36 22.35 -2.08 2.15
C LEU A 36 21.41 -3.07 2.86
N PRO A 37 21.78 -3.61 4.04
CA PRO A 37 20.84 -4.37 4.87
C PRO A 37 19.64 -3.52 5.30
N THR A 38 18.46 -4.13 5.45
CA THR A 38 17.18 -3.44 5.77
C THR A 38 17.28 -2.42 6.91
N THR A 39 17.98 -2.77 7.99
CA THR A 39 18.19 -1.87 9.13
C THR A 39 19.00 -0.63 8.75
N ALA A 40 20.07 -0.81 7.96
CA ALA A 40 20.90 0.31 7.50
C ALA A 40 20.14 1.18 6.49
N THR A 41 19.40 0.57 5.57
CA THR A 41 18.53 1.27 4.62
C THR A 41 17.52 2.15 5.36
N TYR A 42 16.82 1.60 6.36
CA TYR A 42 15.87 2.37 7.17
C TYR A 42 16.53 3.56 7.87
N ILE A 43 17.68 3.37 8.54
CA ILE A 43 18.37 4.45 9.25
C ILE A 43 18.76 5.58 8.29
N VAL A 44 19.36 5.23 7.15
CA VAL A 44 19.78 6.20 6.14
C VAL A 44 18.57 6.94 5.57
N MET A 45 17.53 6.22 5.11
CA MET A 45 16.36 6.85 4.53
C MET A 45 15.59 7.67 5.55
N ALA A 46 15.28 7.14 6.73
CA ALA A 46 14.51 7.85 7.74
C ALA A 46 15.22 9.13 8.24
N SER A 47 16.54 9.11 8.40
CA SER A 47 17.29 10.31 8.82
C SER A 47 17.29 11.43 7.78
N LEU A 48 17.08 11.09 6.50
CA LEU A 48 17.15 12.02 5.37
C LEU A 48 15.76 12.46 4.89
N THR A 49 14.85 11.51 4.71
CA THR A 49 13.58 11.74 4.01
C THR A 49 12.40 11.90 4.95
N ALA A 50 12.43 11.36 6.18
CA ALA A 50 11.33 11.57 7.11
C ALA A 50 11.15 13.06 7.50
N PRO A 51 12.21 13.84 7.81
CA PRO A 51 12.08 15.27 8.03
C PRO A 51 11.57 16.01 6.79
N ALA A 52 12.12 15.72 5.61
CA ALA A 52 11.71 16.35 4.36
C ALA A 52 10.22 16.12 4.03
N ILE A 53 9.70 14.91 4.28
CA ILE A 53 8.27 14.59 4.12
C ILE A 53 7.40 15.43 5.06
N VAL A 54 7.81 15.59 6.33
CA VAL A 54 7.06 16.38 7.32
C VAL A 54 7.10 17.87 6.98
N ASP A 55 8.27 18.40 6.61
CA ASP A 55 8.47 19.81 6.29
C ASP A 55 7.70 20.22 5.03
N ILE A 56 7.84 19.46 3.94
CA ILE A 56 7.12 19.73 2.68
C ILE A 56 5.63 19.51 2.86
N GLY A 57 5.22 18.50 3.64
CA GLY A 57 3.82 18.34 4.02
C GLY A 57 3.28 19.61 4.70
N GLY A 58 3.98 20.11 5.71
CA GLY A 58 3.62 21.34 6.43
C GLY A 58 3.49 22.55 5.51
N MET A 59 4.41 22.72 4.56
CA MET A 59 4.36 23.80 3.56
C MET A 59 3.12 23.73 2.66
N ASN A 60 2.57 22.53 2.43
CA ASN A 60 1.35 22.30 1.65
C ASN A 60 0.06 22.28 2.49
N ASN A 61 0.11 22.76 3.73
CA ASN A 61 -0.99 22.65 4.71
C ASN A 61 -1.42 21.19 4.97
N PHE A 62 -0.50 20.23 4.83
CA PHE A 62 -0.74 18.81 5.05
C PHE A 62 0.13 18.28 6.18
N ILE A 63 -0.46 18.12 7.36
CA ILE A 63 0.29 17.65 8.53
C ILE A 63 0.52 16.14 8.42
N VAL A 64 1.78 15.73 8.26
CA VAL A 64 2.19 14.34 8.28
C VAL A 64 2.67 13.98 9.69
N PRO A 65 2.05 13.01 10.38
CA PRO A 65 2.60 12.51 11.63
C PRO A 65 3.98 11.91 11.41
N LEU A 66 4.94 12.25 12.26
CA LEU A 66 6.33 11.78 12.12
C LEU A 66 6.40 10.25 12.03
N MET A 67 5.59 9.53 12.83
CA MET A 67 5.51 8.06 12.78
C MET A 67 5.12 7.53 11.39
N ALA A 68 4.21 8.20 10.69
CA ALA A 68 3.81 7.80 9.33
C ALA A 68 4.98 7.96 8.34
N ALA A 69 5.77 9.03 8.47
CA ALA A 69 6.97 9.24 7.65
C ALA A 69 8.05 8.18 7.93
N HIS A 70 8.23 7.78 9.20
CA HIS A 70 9.13 6.68 9.55
C HIS A 70 8.65 5.32 9.01
N LEU A 71 7.37 5.00 9.14
CA LEU A 71 6.79 3.79 8.58
C LEU A 71 6.90 3.77 7.05
N PHE A 72 6.74 4.91 6.40
CA PHE A 72 6.97 5.04 4.96
C PHE A 72 8.40 4.61 4.58
N CYS A 73 9.41 5.17 5.26
CA CYS A 73 10.81 4.83 5.02
C CYS A 73 11.11 3.36 5.35
N PHE A 74 10.53 2.84 6.43
CA PHE A 74 10.71 1.46 6.86
C PHE A 74 10.16 0.44 5.86
N TYR A 75 8.93 0.65 5.38
CA TYR A 75 8.30 -0.24 4.42
C TYR A 75 9.03 -0.26 3.08
N PHE A 76 9.44 0.90 2.56
CA PHE A 76 10.24 0.93 1.34
C PHE A 76 11.64 0.35 1.54
N GLY A 77 12.19 0.41 2.76
CA GLY A 77 13.42 -0.29 3.12
C GLY A 77 13.28 -1.81 3.08
N ILE A 78 12.15 -2.36 3.55
CA ILE A 78 11.86 -3.80 3.45
C ILE A 78 11.63 -4.21 2.00
N LEU A 79 10.82 -3.43 1.27
CA LEU A 79 10.48 -3.72 -0.12
C LEU A 79 11.71 -3.70 -1.04
N ALA A 80 12.72 -2.88 -0.71
CA ALA A 80 13.99 -2.86 -1.42
C ALA A 80 14.77 -4.18 -1.31
N ASP A 81 14.70 -4.84 -0.15
CA ASP A 81 15.35 -6.14 0.10
C ASP A 81 14.65 -7.28 -0.66
N ASP A 82 13.33 -7.18 -0.86
CA ASP A 82 12.56 -8.13 -1.68
C ASP A 82 12.74 -7.91 -3.20
N THR A 83 13.19 -6.72 -3.61
CA THR A 83 13.32 -6.36 -5.04
C THR A 83 14.46 -7.15 -5.71
N PRO A 84 14.20 -7.89 -6.81
CA PRO A 84 15.27 -8.50 -7.59
C PRO A 84 16.22 -7.43 -8.14
N PRO A 85 17.55 -7.63 -8.06
CA PRO A 85 18.25 -8.91 -7.92
C PRO A 85 18.65 -9.31 -6.48
N VAL A 86 18.20 -8.60 -5.44
CA VAL A 86 18.65 -8.83 -4.05
C VAL A 86 17.89 -9.99 -3.40
N GLY A 87 16.56 -9.87 -3.26
CA GLY A 87 15.57 -10.94 -3.05
C GLY A 87 16.03 -12.17 -2.26
N LEU A 88 16.73 -11.99 -1.14
CA LEU A 88 17.49 -13.05 -0.45
C LEU A 88 16.58 -14.23 -0.06
N ALA A 89 15.39 -13.90 0.46
CA ALA A 89 14.37 -14.87 0.86
C ALA A 89 13.83 -15.65 -0.34
N ALA A 90 13.56 -14.97 -1.46
CA ALA A 90 13.09 -15.62 -2.68
C ALA A 90 14.15 -16.54 -3.28
N TYR A 91 15.44 -16.22 -3.14
CA TYR A 91 16.53 -17.07 -3.62
C TYR A 91 16.73 -18.30 -2.74
N ALA A 92 16.60 -18.14 -1.42
CA ALA A 92 16.58 -19.28 -0.50
C ALA A 92 15.37 -20.20 -0.79
N ALA A 93 14.19 -19.63 -1.01
CA ALA A 93 12.99 -20.38 -1.39
C ALA A 93 13.17 -21.09 -2.74
N ALA A 94 13.80 -20.44 -3.72
CA ALA A 94 14.11 -21.03 -5.03
C ALA A 94 15.05 -22.24 -4.91
N ALA A 95 16.05 -22.17 -4.02
CA ALA A 95 16.94 -23.30 -3.75
C ALA A 95 16.21 -24.50 -3.15
N ILE A 96 15.26 -24.27 -2.24
CA ILE A 96 14.41 -25.33 -1.66
C ILE A 96 13.44 -25.91 -2.71
N ALA A 97 12.82 -25.04 -3.51
CA ALA A 97 11.85 -25.42 -4.54
C ALA A 97 12.50 -25.96 -5.83
N LYS A 98 13.84 -25.93 -5.93
CA LYS A 98 14.62 -26.29 -7.13
C LYS A 98 14.19 -25.50 -8.37
N SER A 99 13.82 -24.23 -8.19
CA SER A 99 13.44 -23.31 -9.27
C SER A 99 14.54 -22.29 -9.56
N PRO A 100 14.55 -21.66 -10.76
CA PRO A 100 15.48 -20.58 -11.05
C PRO A 100 15.28 -19.38 -10.09
N PRO A 101 16.34 -18.85 -9.44
CA PRO A 101 16.23 -17.80 -8.43
C PRO A 101 15.61 -16.49 -8.93
N ILE A 102 16.09 -15.95 -10.06
CA ILE A 102 15.63 -14.66 -10.59
C ILE A 102 14.12 -14.69 -10.95
N PRO A 103 13.61 -15.65 -11.75
CA PRO A 103 12.18 -15.77 -12.01
C PRO A 103 11.33 -15.95 -10.75
N THR A 104 11.85 -16.70 -9.77
CA THR A 104 11.17 -16.90 -8.48
C THR A 104 11.08 -15.58 -7.70
N GLY A 105 12.17 -14.81 -7.67
CA GLY A 105 12.22 -13.48 -7.07
C GLY A 105 11.29 -12.48 -7.75
N ILE A 106 11.26 -12.44 -9.09
CA ILE A 106 10.34 -11.57 -9.84
C ILE A 106 8.89 -11.94 -9.52
N GLN A 107 8.57 -13.23 -9.46
CA GLN A 107 7.21 -13.66 -9.14
C GLN A 107 6.83 -13.32 -7.70
N GLY A 108 7.73 -13.51 -6.75
CA GLY A 108 7.54 -13.14 -5.34
C GLY A 108 7.33 -11.64 -5.18
N PHE A 109 8.21 -10.83 -5.77
CA PHE A 109 8.10 -9.38 -5.75
C PHE A 109 6.82 -8.87 -6.40
N MET A 110 6.36 -9.48 -7.51
CA MET A 110 5.08 -9.13 -8.13
C MET A 110 3.87 -9.42 -7.23
N TYR A 111 4.00 -10.32 -6.26
CA TYR A 111 3.00 -10.53 -5.23
C TYR A 111 3.14 -9.52 -4.09
N ASP A 112 4.37 -9.24 -3.66
CA ASP A 112 4.62 -8.34 -2.53
C ASP A 112 4.41 -6.86 -2.87
N ILE A 113 4.73 -6.41 -4.09
CA ILE A 113 4.57 -5.01 -4.54
C ILE A 113 3.13 -4.49 -4.39
N ARG A 114 2.14 -5.39 -4.30
CA ARG A 114 0.74 -5.05 -4.03
C ARG A 114 0.54 -4.48 -2.62
N THR A 115 1.49 -4.66 -1.71
CA THR A 115 1.47 -4.02 -0.39
C THR A 115 2.09 -2.62 -0.41
N ALA A 116 2.77 -2.22 -1.50
CA ALA A 116 3.47 -0.94 -1.62
C ALA A 116 2.54 0.30 -1.62
N ILE A 117 1.22 0.10 -1.69
CA ILE A 117 0.24 1.19 -1.49
C ILE A 117 0.17 1.63 -0.02
N LEU A 118 0.41 0.73 0.92
CA LEU A 118 0.18 0.95 2.36
C LEU A 118 1.03 2.10 2.94
N PRO A 119 2.33 2.22 2.60
CA PRO A 119 3.17 3.35 3.01
C PRO A 119 2.56 4.70 2.64
N PHE A 120 2.05 4.84 1.42
CA PHE A 120 1.36 6.06 0.99
C PHE A 120 0.09 6.30 1.81
N MET A 121 -0.66 5.23 2.09
CA MET A 121 -1.88 5.35 2.89
C MET A 121 -1.61 5.78 4.32
N PHE A 122 -0.49 5.39 4.94
CA PHE A 122 -0.11 5.91 6.26
C PHE A 122 0.14 7.42 6.26
N ILE A 123 0.68 7.96 5.17
CA ILE A 123 0.88 9.40 5.01
C ILE A 123 -0.47 10.11 4.84
N PHE A 124 -1.35 9.59 3.97
CA PHE A 124 -2.63 10.22 3.64
C PHE A 124 -3.78 9.94 4.63
N ASN A 125 -3.65 8.91 5.45
CA ASN A 125 -4.59 8.56 6.51
C ASN A 125 -3.86 7.92 7.71
N ALA A 126 -3.49 8.77 8.66
CA ALA A 126 -2.84 8.34 9.90
C ALA A 126 -3.78 7.57 10.85
N ASP A 127 -5.09 7.51 10.57
CA ASP A 127 -6.00 6.66 11.34
C ASP A 127 -5.60 5.17 11.24
N LEU A 128 -4.98 4.76 10.12
CA LEU A 128 -4.50 3.39 9.89
C LEU A 128 -3.41 2.96 10.87
N ILE A 129 -2.64 3.93 11.41
CA ILE A 129 -1.62 3.69 12.44
C ILE A 129 -2.13 4.03 13.84
N LEU A 130 -3.45 4.19 13.99
CA LEU A 130 -4.13 4.55 15.23
C LEU A 130 -3.65 5.88 15.84
N HIS A 131 -3.16 6.80 15.01
CA HIS A 131 -2.70 8.10 15.49
C HIS A 131 -3.87 8.93 16.04
N ASN A 132 -3.77 9.37 17.29
CA ASN A 132 -4.82 10.09 18.03
C ASN A 132 -6.16 9.33 18.17
N ILE A 133 -6.15 8.00 18.07
CA ILE A 133 -7.34 7.17 18.27
C ILE A 133 -7.28 6.51 19.63
N ASN A 134 -8.09 7.02 20.56
CA ASN A 134 -8.11 6.58 21.96
C ASN A 134 -9.28 5.63 22.28
N SER A 135 -10.12 5.31 21.29
CA SER A 135 -11.33 4.50 21.45
C SER A 135 -11.16 3.11 20.85
N TRP A 136 -11.33 2.08 21.68
CA TRP A 136 -11.27 0.68 21.25
C TRP A 136 -12.25 0.33 20.13
N PRO A 137 -13.56 0.66 20.22
CA PRO A 137 -14.50 0.42 19.13
C PRO A 137 -14.08 1.05 17.80
N GLN A 138 -13.51 2.26 17.84
CA GLN A 138 -13.05 2.96 16.66
C GLN A 138 -11.80 2.31 16.06
N GLY A 139 -10.83 1.92 16.89
CA GLY A 139 -9.64 1.20 16.43
C GLY A 139 -9.98 -0.14 15.78
N ILE A 140 -10.90 -0.91 16.38
CA ILE A 140 -11.38 -2.18 15.80
C ILE A 140 -12.10 -1.94 14.48
N LEU A 141 -12.94 -0.91 14.38
CA LEU A 141 -13.61 -0.55 13.14
C LEU A 141 -12.59 -0.26 12.03
N ILE A 142 -11.61 0.60 12.29
CA ILE A 142 -10.57 0.96 11.33
C ILE A 142 -9.77 -0.27 10.91
N PHE A 143 -9.39 -1.13 11.85
CA PHE A 143 -8.69 -2.38 11.57
C PHE A 143 -9.49 -3.29 10.62
N LEU A 144 -10.76 -3.54 10.92
CA LEU A 144 -11.63 -4.37 10.09
C LEU A 144 -11.80 -3.77 8.68
N MET A 145 -11.99 -2.45 8.58
CA MET A 145 -12.12 -1.78 7.29
C MET A 145 -10.80 -1.79 6.51
N ALA A 146 -9.66 -1.68 7.18
CA ALA A 146 -8.35 -1.81 6.56
C ALA A 146 -8.12 -3.23 6.02
N CYS A 147 -8.53 -4.27 6.76
CA CYS A 147 -8.47 -5.65 6.25
C CYS A 147 -9.31 -5.82 4.97
N VAL A 148 -10.55 -5.31 4.95
CA VAL A 148 -11.42 -5.38 3.78
C VAL A 148 -10.86 -4.54 2.61
N GLY A 149 -10.34 -3.34 2.90
CA GLY A 149 -9.71 -2.47 1.91
C GLY A 149 -8.49 -3.11 1.27
N ASN A 150 -7.60 -3.71 2.07
CA ASN A 150 -6.42 -4.42 1.58
C ASN A 150 -6.81 -5.65 0.76
N PHE A 151 -7.83 -6.38 1.20
CA PHE A 151 -8.35 -7.52 0.45
C PHE A 151 -8.94 -7.10 -0.90
N ALA A 152 -9.69 -5.99 -0.97
CA ALA A 152 -10.18 -5.43 -2.22
C ALA A 152 -9.02 -5.00 -3.15
N PHE A 153 -7.96 -4.39 -2.61
CA PHE A 153 -6.77 -3.99 -3.37
C PHE A 153 -6.01 -5.20 -3.94
N ALA A 154 -5.76 -6.21 -3.11
CA ALA A 154 -5.15 -7.46 -3.52
C ALA A 154 -5.99 -8.14 -4.60
N SER A 155 -7.31 -8.15 -4.45
CA SER A 155 -8.22 -8.72 -5.45
C SER A 155 -8.16 -7.98 -6.78
N ALA A 156 -8.13 -6.63 -6.74
CA ALA A 156 -8.03 -5.79 -7.94
C ALA A 156 -6.73 -6.05 -8.72
N THR A 157 -5.61 -6.10 -8.01
CA THR A 157 -4.26 -6.23 -8.57
C THR A 157 -3.90 -7.66 -8.98
N GLN A 158 -4.47 -8.67 -8.30
CA GLN A 158 -4.31 -10.08 -8.66
C GLN A 158 -5.24 -10.51 -9.82
N GLY A 159 -6.26 -9.70 -10.12
CA GLY A 159 -7.24 -10.00 -11.19
C GLY A 159 -8.23 -11.09 -10.80
N TRP A 160 -8.34 -11.41 -9.51
CA TRP A 160 -9.26 -12.40 -8.98
C TRP A 160 -9.86 -11.93 -7.67
N PHE A 161 -11.17 -12.04 -7.52
CA PHE A 161 -11.87 -11.82 -6.26
C PHE A 161 -12.61 -13.10 -5.86
N VAL A 162 -13.80 -13.30 -6.41
CA VAL A 162 -14.58 -14.54 -6.30
C VAL A 162 -14.52 -15.33 -7.61
N ALA A 163 -14.55 -14.59 -8.72
CA ALA A 163 -14.24 -15.09 -10.05
C ALA A 163 -13.15 -14.22 -10.68
N ARG A 164 -12.69 -14.58 -11.88
CA ARG A 164 -11.76 -13.74 -12.66
C ARG A 164 -12.39 -12.35 -12.89
N ASN A 165 -11.65 -11.31 -12.50
CA ASN A 165 -12.12 -9.93 -12.61
C ASN A 165 -12.20 -9.51 -14.08
N LYS A 166 -13.27 -8.79 -14.43
CA LYS A 166 -13.32 -8.03 -15.68
C LYS A 166 -12.59 -6.70 -15.52
N ILE A 167 -12.10 -6.12 -16.61
CA ILE A 167 -11.38 -4.84 -16.60
C ILE A 167 -12.21 -3.73 -15.92
N TRP A 168 -13.53 -3.72 -16.13
CA TRP A 168 -14.45 -2.75 -15.52
C TRP A 168 -14.69 -2.96 -14.01
N GLU A 169 -14.41 -4.14 -13.46
CA GLU A 169 -14.55 -4.43 -12.03
C GLU A 169 -13.35 -3.92 -11.22
N VAL A 170 -12.19 -3.77 -11.87
CA VAL A 170 -10.96 -3.29 -11.25
C VAL A 170 -11.13 -1.86 -10.71
N PRO A 171 -11.65 -0.86 -11.46
CA PRO A 171 -11.94 0.46 -10.91
C PRO A 171 -12.86 0.44 -9.69
N PHE A 172 -13.87 -0.44 -9.65
CA PHE A 172 -14.77 -0.55 -8.49
C PHE A 172 -14.04 -1.09 -7.27
N LEU A 173 -13.21 -2.13 -7.41
CA LEU A 173 -12.40 -2.66 -6.30
C LEU A 173 -11.35 -1.66 -5.81
N LEU A 174 -10.75 -0.87 -6.72
CA LEU A 174 -9.87 0.23 -6.35
C LEU A 174 -10.63 1.36 -5.63
N ALA A 175 -11.86 1.67 -6.06
CA ALA A 175 -12.72 2.64 -5.37
C ALA A 175 -13.10 2.16 -3.95
N VAL A 176 -13.37 0.86 -3.77
CA VAL A 176 -13.55 0.27 -2.42
C VAL A 176 -12.29 0.49 -1.58
N THR A 177 -11.12 0.17 -2.12
CA THR A 177 -9.85 0.36 -1.42
C THR A 177 -9.67 1.81 -0.98
N LEU A 178 -9.84 2.77 -1.89
CA LEU A 178 -9.69 4.19 -1.58
C LEU A 178 -10.71 4.67 -0.55
N THR A 179 -11.95 4.18 -0.61
CA THR A 179 -13.01 4.54 0.35
C THR A 179 -12.70 4.00 1.75
N LEU A 180 -12.21 2.76 1.86
CA LEU A 180 -11.92 2.13 3.15
C LEU A 180 -10.58 2.58 3.75
N PHE A 181 -9.56 2.84 2.92
CA PHE A 181 -8.27 3.36 3.36
C PHE A 181 -8.25 4.86 3.59
N ARG A 182 -9.08 5.64 2.87
CA ARG A 182 -9.15 7.10 3.02
C ARG A 182 -10.61 7.57 3.04
N PRO A 183 -11.38 7.27 4.10
CA PRO A 183 -12.79 7.66 4.20
C PRO A 183 -12.97 9.18 4.16
N ASP A 184 -11.98 9.94 4.64
CA ASP A 184 -11.94 11.40 4.58
C ASP A 184 -12.17 11.95 3.16
N MET A 185 -11.50 11.37 2.17
CA MET A 185 -11.58 11.84 0.78
C MET A 185 -13.01 11.74 0.25
N ILE A 186 -13.67 10.62 0.48
CA ILE A 186 -15.05 10.39 0.04
C ILE A 186 -16.04 11.25 0.86
N SER A 187 -15.80 11.39 2.17
CA SER A 187 -16.63 12.23 3.03
C SER A 187 -16.64 13.69 2.55
N SER A 188 -15.49 14.21 2.11
CA SER A 188 -15.38 15.58 1.58
C SER A 188 -16.17 15.78 0.28
N TRP A 189 -16.25 14.76 -0.59
CA TRP A 189 -17.01 14.83 -1.84
C TRP A 189 -18.53 14.78 -1.62
N ILE A 190 -18.96 14.10 -0.57
CA ILE A 190 -20.39 13.93 -0.21
C ILE A 190 -20.86 15.07 0.71
N GLY A 191 -19.95 15.93 1.20
CA GLY A 191 -20.25 17.03 2.11
C GLY A 191 -20.45 16.60 3.57
N ILE A 192 -19.96 15.40 3.93
CA ILE A 192 -19.99 14.91 5.31
C ILE A 192 -18.86 15.59 6.10
N PRO A 193 -19.12 16.10 7.32
CA PRO A 193 -18.08 16.68 8.16
C PRO A 193 -16.96 15.67 8.47
N HIS A 194 -15.71 16.15 8.57
CA HIS A 194 -14.53 15.33 8.82
C HIS A 194 -14.61 14.44 10.08
N GLU A 195 -15.36 14.88 11.10
CA GLU A 195 -15.61 14.12 12.33
C GLU A 195 -16.44 12.85 12.08
N GLN A 196 -17.32 12.89 11.07
CA GLN A 196 -18.20 11.80 10.70
C GLN A 196 -17.67 11.01 9.50
N ARG A 197 -16.38 11.15 9.15
CA ARG A 197 -15.76 10.49 8.01
C ARG A 197 -16.01 8.98 7.93
N TYR A 198 -16.11 8.29 9.06
CA TYR A 198 -16.35 6.84 9.11
C TYR A 198 -17.73 6.42 8.55
N TRP A 199 -18.67 7.35 8.39
CA TRP A 199 -19.93 7.12 7.68
C TRP A 199 -19.75 6.88 6.17
N ALA A 200 -18.55 7.09 5.63
CA ALA A 200 -18.21 6.69 4.28
C ALA A 200 -17.98 5.16 4.14
N TYR A 201 -17.69 4.43 5.23
CA TYR A 201 -17.40 2.99 5.16
C TYR A 201 -18.54 2.14 4.58
N PRO A 202 -19.82 2.35 4.95
CA PRO A 202 -20.94 1.63 4.33
C PRO A 202 -20.98 1.76 2.81
N ILE A 203 -20.53 2.87 2.24
CA ILE A 203 -20.47 3.08 0.78
C ILE A 203 -19.44 2.13 0.16
N GLY A 204 -18.25 2.06 0.74
CA GLY A 204 -17.20 1.13 0.32
C GLY A 204 -17.66 -0.33 0.42
N LEU A 205 -18.31 -0.69 1.52
CA LEU A 205 -18.86 -2.04 1.72
C LEU A 205 -20.00 -2.36 0.74
N ALA A 206 -20.84 -1.39 0.42
CA ALA A 206 -21.92 -1.57 -0.56
C ALA A 206 -21.35 -1.82 -1.96
N ILE A 207 -20.35 -1.07 -2.39
CA ILE A 207 -19.66 -1.30 -3.68
C ILE A 207 -19.00 -2.68 -3.67
N PHE A 208 -18.33 -3.05 -2.59
CA PHE A 208 -17.70 -4.36 -2.44
C PHE A 208 -18.70 -5.51 -2.53
N GLY A 209 -19.84 -5.39 -1.85
CA GLY A 209 -20.95 -6.35 -1.92
C GLY A 209 -21.60 -6.42 -3.31
N LEU A 210 -21.71 -5.29 -4.00
CA LEU A 210 -22.21 -5.24 -5.38
C LEU A 210 -21.27 -6.03 -6.32
N VAL A 211 -19.96 -5.81 -6.24
CA VAL A 211 -18.97 -6.56 -7.03
C VAL A 211 -19.05 -8.05 -6.73
N TYR A 212 -19.21 -8.43 -5.45
CA TYR A 212 -19.44 -9.81 -5.04
C TYR A 212 -20.67 -10.42 -5.73
N LEU A 213 -21.82 -9.73 -5.66
CA LEU A 213 -23.06 -10.19 -6.28
C LEU A 213 -22.94 -10.31 -7.80
N MET A 214 -22.24 -9.38 -8.47
CA MET A 214 -21.97 -9.44 -9.90
C MET A 214 -21.08 -10.62 -10.30
N GLN A 215 -20.17 -11.05 -9.43
CA GLN A 215 -19.27 -12.18 -9.70
C GLN A 215 -19.87 -13.54 -9.34
N ARG A 216 -20.87 -13.56 -8.45
CA ARG A 216 -21.54 -14.78 -7.97
C ARG A 216 -21.98 -15.75 -9.08
N PRO A 217 -22.57 -15.30 -10.21
CA PRO A 217 -22.94 -16.19 -11.31
C PRO A 217 -21.76 -16.84 -12.06
N ARG A 218 -20.56 -16.27 -11.92
CA ARG A 218 -19.32 -16.71 -12.59
C ARG A 218 -18.40 -17.51 -11.68
N ILE A 219 -18.84 -17.84 -10.47
CA ILE A 219 -18.10 -18.72 -9.57
C ILE A 219 -17.81 -20.03 -10.34
N PRO A 220 -16.53 -20.44 -10.45
CA PRO A 220 -16.20 -21.74 -11.01
C PRO A 220 -16.97 -22.81 -10.24
N LYS A 221 -17.82 -23.58 -10.92
CA LYS A 221 -18.48 -24.72 -10.31
C LYS A 221 -17.47 -25.86 -10.31
N ASP A 222 -17.19 -26.42 -9.15
CA ASP A 222 -16.35 -27.62 -9.04
C ASP A 222 -16.99 -28.72 -9.89
N VAL A 223 -16.25 -29.19 -10.90
CA VAL A 223 -16.62 -30.42 -11.61
C VAL A 223 -16.33 -31.56 -10.63
N PRO A 224 -17.33 -32.38 -10.25
CA PRO A 224 -17.08 -33.52 -9.37
C PRO A 224 -15.97 -34.38 -9.96
N ALA A 225 -15.00 -34.77 -9.13
CA ALA A 225 -13.84 -35.58 -9.51
C ALA A 225 -14.20 -36.90 -10.25
N GLN A 226 -15.47 -37.31 -10.22
CA GLN A 226 -16.00 -38.48 -10.92
C GLN A 226 -16.15 -38.31 -12.44
N ALA A 227 -15.99 -37.10 -12.99
CA ALA A 227 -16.07 -36.85 -14.44
C ALA A 227 -14.70 -36.77 -15.15
N MET A 228 -13.61 -37.06 -14.43
CA MET A 228 -12.23 -37.04 -14.95
C MET A 228 -11.57 -38.44 -14.98
N ALA A 229 -12.35 -39.51 -14.79
CA ALA A 229 -11.95 -40.90 -14.97
C ALA A 229 -12.59 -41.47 -16.25
#